data_AF-A0A2R7MT21-F1
#
_entry.id   AF-A0A2R7MT21-F1
#
_cell.length_a   1.000
_cell.length_b   1.000
_cell.length_c   1.000
_cell.angle_alpha   90.00
_cell.angle_beta   90.00
_cell.angle_gamma   90.00
#
_symmetry.space_group_name_H-M   'P 1'
#
loop_
_entity.id
_entity.type
_entity.pdbx_description
1 polymer ?
#
loop_
_entity_poly.entity_id
_entity_poly.type
_entity_poly.pdbx_seq_one_letter_code
_entity_poly.pdbx_strand_id
1 'polypeptide(L)'
;MLKKSSNKNLNSAALVKLKEAAAENEKMIYAILETSEEGLSENTVKDRLKIYGKNEIATQKAPSSMIQFAHSFFNPFNYILACIAIISLFIDAIL
;
A
#
# COMPACT_ATOMS: atom_id res chain seq x y z
N MET A 1 6.85 -6.83 15.66
CA MET A 1 6.35 -5.48 16.02
C MET A 1 5.73 -4.84 14.79
N LEU A 2 4.40 -4.89 14.67
CA LEU A 2 3.67 -4.31 13.53
C LEU A 2 3.62 -2.79 13.72
N LYS A 3 4.20 -2.05 12.78
CA LYS A 3 4.24 -0.59 12.74
C LYS A 3 2.80 -0.08 12.58
N LYS A 4 2.16 0.26 13.70
CA LYS A 4 0.87 0.95 13.75
C LYS A 4 1.07 2.35 13.15
N SER A 5 0.98 2.44 11.82
CA SER A 5 0.88 3.70 11.11
C SER A 5 -0.44 4.35 11.50
N SER A 6 -0.40 5.12 12.57
CA SER A 6 -1.49 5.97 13.04
C SER A 6 -1.69 7.08 12.02
N ASN A 7 -2.46 6.79 10.97
CA ASN A 7 -2.93 7.79 10.03
C ASN A 7 -4.04 8.58 10.74
N LYS A 8 -3.64 9.51 11.61
CA LYS A 8 -4.50 10.33 12.50
C LYS A 8 -5.35 11.36 11.74
N ASN A 9 -5.38 11.28 10.41
CA ASN A 9 -6.19 12.09 9.51
C ASN A 9 -7.31 11.24 8.88
N LEU A 10 -8.01 10.41 9.66
CA LEU A 10 -9.33 9.97 9.21
C LEU A 10 -10.15 11.25 9.03
N ASN A 11 -10.48 11.58 7.78
CA ASN A 11 -11.31 12.74 7.45
C ASN A 11 -12.50 12.77 8.41
N SER A 12 -12.54 13.75 9.31
CA SER A 12 -13.60 13.88 10.32
C SER A 12 -14.97 13.89 9.66
N ALA A 13 -15.07 14.49 8.46
CA ALA A 13 -16.25 14.45 7.60
C ALA A 13 -16.66 13.02 7.18
N ALA A 14 -15.71 12.12 6.89
CA ALA A 14 -16.02 10.73 6.54
C ALA A 14 -16.51 9.95 7.78
N LEU A 15 -15.92 10.19 8.95
CA LEU A 15 -16.39 9.59 10.21
C LEU A 15 -17.79 10.05 10.59
N VAL A 16 -18.10 11.33 10.40
CA VAL A 16 -19.44 11.89 10.60
C VAL A 16 -20.44 11.22 9.66
N LYS A 17 -20.14 11.17 8.35
CA LYS A 17 -20.99 10.50 7.35
C LYS A 17 -21.23 9.02 7.66
N LEU A 18 -20.21 8.29 8.11
CA LEU A 18 -20.35 6.88 8.48
C LEU A 18 -21.25 6.70 9.72
N LYS A 19 -21.13 7.59 10.71
CA LYS A 19 -21.95 7.56 11.92
C LYS A 19 -23.40 7.89 11.63
N GLU A 20 -23.65 8.90 10.78
CA GLU A 20 -24.99 9.28 10.31
C GLU A 20 -25.63 8.10 9.54
N ALA A 21 -24.93 7.58 8.53
CA ALA A 21 -25.41 6.44 7.75
C ALA A 21 -25.69 5.18 8.60
N ALA A 22 -24.95 4.95 9.68
CA ALA A 22 -25.19 3.81 10.57
C ALA A 22 -26.42 3.97 11.48
N ALA A 23 -26.90 5.19 11.68
CA ALA A 23 -28.03 5.50 12.58
C ALA A 23 -29.35 5.75 11.82
N GLU A 24 -29.31 5.91 10.50
CA GLU A 24 -30.45 6.30 9.67
C GLU A 24 -31.19 5.12 9.01
N ASN A 25 -32.41 5.40 8.54
CA ASN A 25 -33.24 4.43 7.82
C ASN A 25 -32.78 4.24 6.37
N GLU A 26 -33.09 3.09 5.77
CA GLU A 26 -32.68 2.71 4.40
C GLU A 26 -32.96 3.80 3.35
N LYS A 27 -34.13 4.43 3.38
CA LYS A 27 -34.48 5.52 2.45
C LYS A 27 -33.56 6.74 2.57
N MET A 28 -33.12 7.06 3.79
CA MET A 28 -32.20 8.17 4.03
C MET A 28 -30.79 7.80 3.59
N ILE A 29 -30.37 6.55 3.82
CA ILE A 29 -29.08 6.03 3.33
C ILE A 29 -29.01 6.08 1.81
N TYR A 30 -30.10 5.73 1.13
CA TYR A 30 -30.21 5.83 -0.33
C TYR A 30 -30.05 7.26 -0.83
N ALA A 31 -30.65 8.24 -0.14
CA ALA A 31 -30.44 9.65 -0.47
C ALA A 31 -28.99 10.10 -0.20
N ILE A 32 -28.41 9.71 0.93
CA ILE A 32 -27.03 10.09 1.34
C ILE A 32 -25.98 9.50 0.39
N LEU A 33 -26.18 8.26 -0.07
CA LEU A 33 -25.27 7.54 -0.97
C LEU A 33 -25.64 7.73 -2.46
N GLU A 34 -26.68 8.53 -2.73
CA GLU A 34 -27.24 8.77 -4.07
C GLU A 34 -27.42 7.45 -4.85
N THR A 35 -28.09 6.49 -4.23
CA THR A 35 -28.40 5.16 -4.79
C THR A 35 -29.90 4.91 -4.66
N SER A 36 -30.42 3.93 -5.39
CA SER A 36 -31.78 3.43 -5.19
C SER A 36 -31.75 2.00 -4.63
N GLU A 37 -32.95 1.47 -4.38
CA GLU A 37 -33.17 0.08 -3.99
C GLU A 37 -32.73 -0.89 -5.12
N GLU A 38 -32.88 -0.49 -6.39
CA GLU A 38 -32.37 -1.27 -7.53
C GLU A 38 -30.85 -1.11 -7.75
N GLY A 39 -30.19 -0.25 -6.97
CA GLY A 39 -28.75 -0.02 -7.02
C GLY A 39 -28.34 1.18 -7.87
N LEU A 40 -27.11 1.14 -8.41
CA LEU A 40 -26.52 2.22 -9.20
C LEU A 40 -26.56 1.87 -10.69
N SER A 41 -26.83 2.88 -11.52
CA SER A 41 -26.72 2.72 -12.98
C SER A 41 -25.27 2.48 -13.40
N GLU A 42 -25.06 1.75 -14.50
CA GLU A 42 -23.71 1.52 -15.03
C GLU A 42 -22.94 2.82 -15.31
N ASN A 43 -23.63 3.87 -15.73
CA ASN A 43 -23.01 5.17 -16.00
C ASN A 43 -22.50 5.80 -14.70
N THR A 44 -23.33 5.81 -13.65
CA THR A 44 -22.95 6.31 -12.33
C THR A 44 -21.79 5.50 -11.74
N VAL A 45 -21.79 4.17 -11.92
CA VAL A 45 -20.68 3.31 -11.48
C VAL A 45 -19.38 3.67 -12.21
N LYS A 46 -19.42 3.87 -13.53
CA LYS A 46 -18.25 4.26 -14.33
C LYS A 46 -17.69 5.62 -13.88
N ASP A 47 -18.55 6.58 -13.59
CA ASP A 47 -18.12 7.90 -13.14
C ASP A 47 -17.56 7.87 -11.72
N ARG A 48 -18.18 7.12 -10.80
CA ARG A 48 -17.65 6.89 -9.45
C ARG A 48 -16.30 6.17 -9.48
N LEU A 49 -16.12 5.18 -10.35
CA LEU A 49 -14.83 4.49 -10.51
C LEU A 49 -13.72 5.43 -11.01
N LYS A 50 -14.03 6.43 -11.83
CA LYS A 50 -13.05 7.45 -12.25
C LYS A 50 -12.66 8.39 -11.09
N ILE A 51 -13.61 8.74 -10.23
CA ILE A 51 -13.40 9.68 -9.11
C ILE A 51 -12.70 9.01 -7.94
N TYR A 52 -13.21 7.85 -7.50
CA TYR A 52 -12.77 7.17 -6.28
C TYR A 52 -11.74 6.05 -6.54
N GLY A 53 -11.64 5.59 -7.79
CA GLY A 53 -10.82 4.43 -8.13
C GLY A 53 -11.47 3.11 -7.73
N LYS A 54 -10.71 2.01 -7.91
CA LYS A 54 -11.14 0.68 -7.49
C LYS A 54 -11.08 0.55 -5.97
N ASN A 55 -12.07 -0.12 -5.39
CA ASN A 55 -12.07 -0.44 -3.95
C ASN A 55 -11.11 -1.61 -3.65
N GLU A 56 -9.83 -1.37 -3.86
CA GLU A 56 -8.76 -2.32 -3.59
C GLU A 56 -7.94 -1.80 -2.43
N ILE A 57 -7.70 -2.64 -1.42
CA ILE A 57 -6.79 -2.31 -0.34
C ILE A 57 -5.41 -2.18 -0.97
N ALA A 58 -4.80 -0.99 -0.82
CA ALA A 58 -3.46 -0.70 -1.30
C ALA A 58 -2.48 -1.70 -0.68
N THR A 59 -2.26 -2.80 -1.40
CA THR A 59 -1.24 -3.77 -1.05
C THR A 59 0.06 -3.10 -1.41
N GLN A 60 0.88 -2.78 -0.41
CA GLN A 60 2.21 -2.24 -0.67
C GLN A 60 2.90 -3.21 -1.61
N LYS A 61 3.28 -2.74 -2.80
CA LYS A 61 4.17 -3.48 -3.69
C LYS A 61 5.37 -3.89 -2.83
N ALA A 62 5.52 -5.18 -2.58
CA ALA A 62 6.71 -5.68 -1.91
C ALA A 62 7.92 -5.12 -2.69
N PRO A 63 8.91 -4.52 -2.02
CA PRO A 63 10.10 -4.07 -2.73
C PRO A 63 10.64 -5.27 -3.49
N SER A 64 10.97 -5.11 -4.77
CA SER A 64 11.34 -6.28 -5.59
C SER A 64 12.43 -7.07 -4.88
N SER A 65 12.21 -8.38 -4.68
CA SER A 65 13.13 -9.22 -3.89
C SER A 65 14.56 -9.18 -4.43
N MET A 66 14.71 -8.98 -5.75
CA MET A 66 15.99 -8.83 -6.44
C MET A 66 16.76 -7.58 -5.97
N ILE A 67 16.07 -6.43 -5.86
CA ILE A 67 16.69 -5.17 -5.41
C ILE A 67 17.04 -5.27 -3.93
N GLN A 68 16.20 -5.92 -3.11
CA GLN A 68 16.52 -6.14 -1.69
C GLN A 68 17.75 -7.02 -1.51
N PHE A 69 17.87 -8.09 -2.30
CA PHE A 69 19.04 -8.96 -2.31
C PHE A 69 20.31 -8.20 -2.73
N ALA A 70 20.25 -7.42 -3.82
CA ALA A 70 21.36 -6.58 -4.24
C ALA A 70 21.76 -5.56 -3.17
N HIS A 71 20.77 -4.94 -2.50
CA HIS A 71 21.01 -4.01 -1.41
C HIS A 71 21.67 -4.67 -0.19
N SER A 72 21.44 -5.97 0.07
CA SER A 72 22.11 -6.70 1.15
C SER A 72 23.63 -6.76 0.98
N PHE A 73 24.16 -6.68 -0.25
CA PHE A 73 25.61 -6.66 -0.49
C PHE A 73 26.28 -5.33 -0.10
N PHE A 74 25.54 -4.22 -0.02
CA PHE A 74 26.05 -2.90 0.42
C PHE A 74 26.17 -2.80 1.94
N ASN A 75 26.66 -3.85 2.60
CA ASN A 75 26.92 -3.89 4.04
C ASN A 75 28.43 -3.76 4.30
N PRO A 76 28.87 -2.97 5.30
CA PRO A 76 30.29 -2.83 5.64
C PRO A 76 31.01 -4.17 5.87
N PHE A 77 30.33 -5.19 6.41
CA PHE A 77 30.89 -6.53 6.57
C PHE A 77 31.18 -7.23 5.22
N ASN A 78 30.27 -7.11 4.26
CA ASN A 78 30.43 -7.70 2.93
C ASN A 78 31.60 -7.07 2.17
N TYR A 79 31.92 -5.78 2.42
CA TYR A 79 33.12 -5.16 1.85
C TYR A 79 34.41 -5.74 2.40
N ILE A 80 34.47 -6.05 3.70
CA ILE A 80 35.64 -6.69 4.30
C ILE A 80 35.86 -8.07 3.66
N LEU A 81 34.81 -8.87 3.52
CA LEU A 81 34.86 -10.16 2.83
C LEU A 81 35.33 -10.03 1.38
N ALA A 82 34.81 -9.05 0.65
CA ALA A 82 35.24 -8.78 -0.73
C ALA A 82 36.72 -8.42 -0.82
N CYS A 83 37.23 -7.57 0.08
CA CYS A 83 38.65 -7.22 0.14
C CYS A 83 39.53 -8.45 0.39
N ILE A 84 39.16 -9.29 1.35
CA ILE A 84 39.92 -10.52 1.66
C ILE A 84 39.89 -11.48 0.47
N ALA A 85 38.73 -11.67 -0.16
CA ALA A 85 38.60 -12.53 -1.34
C ALA A 85 39.46 -12.04 -2.51
N ILE A 86 39.51 -10.72 -2.75
CA ILE A 86 40.37 -10.12 -3.78
C ILE A 86 41.84 -10.38 -3.46
N ILE A 87 42.27 -10.14 -2.22
CA ILE A 87 43.65 -10.37 -1.78
C ILE A 87 44.03 -11.86 -1.95
N SER A 88 43.17 -12.79 -1.50
CA SER A 88 43.37 -14.24 -1.68
C SER A 88 43.43 -14.62 -3.16
N LEU A 89 42.58 -14.04 -4.01
CA LEU A 89 42.64 -14.31 -5.46
C LEU A 89 43.98 -13.91 -6.07
N PHE A 90 44.54 -12.76 -5.67
CA PHE A 90 45.86 -12.35 -6.13
C PHE A 90 46.98 -13.25 -5.61
N ILE A 91 46.91 -13.65 -4.34
CA ILE A 91 47.96 -14.46 -3.70
C ILE A 91 47.91 -15.93 -4.15
N ASP A 92 46.73 -16.52 -4.22
CA ASP A 92 46.56 -17.96 -4.40
C ASP A 92 46.39 -18.37 -5.87
N ALA A 93 45.82 -17.49 -6.71
CA ALA A 93 45.48 -17.83 -8.10
C ALA A 93 46.29 -17.09 -9.17
N ILE A 94 46.87 -15.92 -8.86
CA ILE A 94 47.59 -15.11 -9.83
C ILE A 94 49.11 -15.14 -9.62
N LEU A 95 49.57 -15.00 -8.37
CA LEU A 95 50.99 -15.03 -7.99
C LEU A 95 51.51 -16.48 -7.85
#